data_AF-A0A6A5XV27-F1
#
_entry.id   AF-A0A6A5XV27-F1
#
_cell.length_a   1.000
_cell.length_b   1.000
_cell.length_c   1.000
_cell.angle_alpha   90.00
_cell.angle_beta   90.00
_cell.angle_gamma   90.00
#
_symmetry.space_group_name_H-M   'P 1'
#
loop_
_entity.id
_entity.type
_entity.pdbx_description
1 polymer ?
#
loop_
_entity_poly.entity_id
_entity_poly.type
_entity_poly.pdbx_seq_one_letter_code
_entity_poly.pdbx_strand_id
1 'polypeptide(L)'
;MTRIKQENPKEPRRGSKRAADHSAAKPKRKSTRLSDASTAQDLLTRDVKRLRQRLREGQFLSNSKDLLEGKLGKLKEELQAAKEPPNPFNGVFIPYKQKARQEVQNAKAKLDFVKKLLNTAIKERKKTKAKNNQSASIIQDLQAELKQEKEKSKAVNAAFAKFEAAFTSIQG
;
A
#
# COMPACT_ATOMS: atom_id res chain seq x y z
N MET A 1 1.74 58.44 48.11
CA MET A 1 2.44 57.44 48.97
C MET A 1 2.74 56.22 48.11
N THR A 2 3.93 55.69 47.88
CA THR A 2 5.33 56.15 47.93
C THR A 2 6.09 55.10 47.09
N ARG A 3 6.84 55.57 46.07
CA ARG A 3 7.66 54.76 45.15
C ARG A 3 8.74 53.98 45.92
N ILE A 4 8.83 52.66 45.71
CA ILE A 4 9.96 51.86 46.18
C ILE A 4 11.03 51.85 45.09
N LYS A 5 12.24 52.27 45.50
CA LYS A 5 13.45 52.43 44.71
C LYS A 5 14.02 51.06 44.31
N GLN A 6 14.39 50.91 43.03
CA GLN A 6 15.30 49.87 42.57
C GLN A 6 16.71 50.18 43.08
N GLU A 7 17.33 49.26 43.82
CA GLU A 7 18.77 49.25 44.06
C GLU A 7 19.44 48.28 43.07
N ASN A 8 20.49 48.76 42.41
CA ASN A 8 21.27 48.01 41.42
C ASN A 8 22.17 46.97 42.11
N PRO A 9 22.15 45.69 41.71
CA PRO A 9 23.19 44.76 42.11
C PRO A 9 24.47 44.99 41.28
N LYS A 10 25.59 45.05 42.01
CA LYS A 10 26.97 45.27 41.59
C LYS A 10 27.38 44.47 40.33
N GLU A 11 28.01 45.17 39.38
CA GLU A 11 28.81 44.54 38.34
C GLU A 11 29.95 43.69 38.93
N PRO A 12 30.18 42.45 38.44
CA PRO A 12 31.40 41.72 38.74
C PRO A 12 32.56 42.27 37.89
N ARG A 13 33.60 42.74 38.57
CA ARG A 13 34.91 43.10 37.99
C ARG A 13 35.51 41.90 37.24
N ARG A 14 36.06 42.19 36.06
CA ARG A 14 36.84 41.28 35.20
C ARG A 14 37.94 40.53 35.97
N GLY A 15 37.99 39.21 35.75
CA GLY A 15 39.20 38.48 35.38
C GLY A 15 40.17 38.08 36.49
N SER A 16 40.22 36.78 36.78
CA SER A 16 41.52 36.08 36.79
C SER A 16 41.34 34.66 36.28
N LYS A 17 42.21 34.31 35.32
CA LYS A 17 42.36 32.98 34.73
C LYS A 17 42.91 32.03 35.80
N ARG A 18 42.17 30.97 36.11
CA ARG A 18 42.72 29.62 36.31
C ARG A 18 41.75 28.64 35.68
N ALA A 19 42.15 28.05 34.57
CA ALA A 19 41.46 26.95 33.94
C ALA A 19 41.44 25.80 34.95
N ALA A 20 40.26 25.48 35.47
CA ALA A 20 40.06 24.22 36.14
C ALA A 20 40.18 23.12 35.10
N ASP A 21 40.94 22.09 35.45
CA ASP A 21 41.07 20.81 34.78
C ASP A 21 39.70 20.12 34.67
N HIS A 22 38.85 20.58 33.75
CA HIS A 22 37.82 19.75 33.18
C HIS A 22 38.44 19.08 31.98
N SER A 23 39.10 17.95 32.25
CA SER A 23 39.25 16.90 31.25
C SER A 23 37.88 16.77 30.59
N ALA A 24 37.79 17.28 29.36
CA ALA A 24 36.62 17.13 28.55
C ALA A 24 36.49 15.63 28.37
N ALA A 25 35.62 15.02 29.18
CA ALA A 25 35.04 13.73 28.90
C ALA A 25 34.40 13.92 27.53
N LYS A 26 35.17 13.63 26.48
CA LYS A 26 34.68 13.62 25.11
C LYS A 26 33.46 12.73 25.20
N PRO A 27 32.23 13.22 24.96
CA PRO A 27 31.12 12.31 24.79
C PRO A 27 31.60 11.34 23.72
N LYS A 28 31.64 10.03 24.04
CA LYS A 28 31.93 9.02 23.04
C LYS A 28 30.94 9.30 21.92
N ARG A 29 31.44 9.86 20.81
CA ARG A 29 30.67 9.98 19.58
C ARG A 29 30.27 8.54 19.30
N LYS A 30 29.01 8.18 19.56
CA LYS A 30 28.44 6.96 18.99
C LYS A 30 28.46 7.24 17.50
N SER A 31 29.52 6.76 16.85
CA SER A 31 29.69 6.86 15.42
C SER A 31 28.46 6.24 14.78
N THR A 32 27.87 7.01 13.90
CA THR A 32 26.84 6.59 12.96
C THR A 32 27.34 5.38 12.19
N ARG A 33 26.72 4.22 12.42
CA ARG A 33 26.44 3.24 11.37
C ARG A 33 25.30 2.35 11.84
N LEU A 34 24.10 2.94 11.84
CA LEU A 34 22.89 2.16 11.68
C LEU A 34 22.98 1.60 10.26
N SER A 35 23.15 0.30 10.12
CA SER A 35 23.03 -0.40 8.85
C SER A 35 21.60 -0.20 8.35
N ASP A 36 21.43 0.67 7.35
CA ASP A 36 20.14 1.23 6.89
C ASP A 36 19.06 0.18 6.56
N ALA A 37 19.45 -1.07 6.26
CA ALA A 37 18.53 -2.16 6.00
C ALA A 37 17.90 -2.77 7.28
N SER A 38 18.65 -2.90 8.39
CA SER A 38 18.15 -3.51 9.63
C SER A 38 17.23 -2.57 10.41
N THR A 39 17.48 -1.26 10.34
CA THR A 39 16.61 -0.22 10.92
C THR A 39 15.27 -0.11 10.22
N ALA A 40 15.22 -0.20 8.89
CA ALA A 40 13.96 -0.17 8.15
C ALA A 40 13.08 -1.38 8.48
N GLN A 41 13.68 -2.57 8.61
CA GLN A 41 12.98 -3.79 8.97
C GLN A 41 12.41 -3.76 10.40
N ASP A 42 13.17 -3.23 11.36
CA ASP A 42 12.73 -3.06 12.74
C ASP A 42 11.59 -2.05 12.87
N LEU A 43 11.63 -0.97 12.09
CA LEU A 43 10.56 0.03 12.02
C LEU A 43 9.27 -0.57 11.43
N LEU A 44 9.36 -1.27 10.29
CA LEU A 44 8.22 -1.95 9.68
C LEU A 44 7.59 -3.00 10.61
N THR A 45 8.42 -3.78 11.30
CA THR A 45 7.97 -4.80 12.26
C THR A 45 7.20 -4.17 13.43
N ARG A 46 7.70 -3.02 13.94
CA ARG A 46 7.06 -2.28 15.03
C ARG A 46 5.72 -1.68 14.59
N ASP A 47 5.64 -1.14 13.38
CA ASP A 47 4.42 -0.55 12.85
C ASP A 47 3.35 -1.60 12.58
N VAL A 48 3.72 -2.77 12.05
CA VAL A 48 2.81 -3.92 11.92
C VAL A 48 2.27 -4.35 13.29
N LYS A 49 3.12 -4.42 14.32
CA LYS A 49 2.70 -4.80 15.68
C LYS A 49 1.70 -3.80 16.25
N ARG A 50 1.95 -2.50 16.09
CA ARG A 50 1.02 -1.42 16.51
C ARG A 50 -0.31 -1.49 15.76
N LEU A 51 -0.28 -1.66 14.44
CA LEU A 51 -1.50 -1.71 13.64
C LEU A 51 -2.38 -2.92 14.01
N ARG A 52 -1.78 -4.10 14.17
CA ARG A 52 -2.49 -5.31 14.64
C ARG A 52 -3.08 -5.11 16.03
N GLN A 53 -2.36 -4.46 16.92
CA GLN A 53 -2.84 -4.18 18.26
C GLN A 53 -4.08 -3.29 18.22
N ARG A 54 -4.03 -2.18 17.49
CA ARG A 54 -5.18 -1.28 17.36
C ARG A 54 -6.38 -1.97 16.71
N LEU A 55 -6.16 -2.85 15.72
CA LEU A 55 -7.23 -3.63 15.08
C LEU A 55 -7.93 -4.57 16.06
N ARG A 56 -7.18 -5.22 16.96
CA ARG A 56 -7.73 -6.05 18.03
C ARG A 56 -8.49 -5.25 19.09
N GLU A 57 -8.02 -4.04 19.38
CA GLU A 57 -8.63 -3.14 20.37
C GLU A 57 -9.90 -2.45 19.86
N GLY A 58 -10.29 -2.66 18.59
CA GLY A 58 -11.55 -2.14 18.05
C GLY A 58 -11.65 -0.61 18.00
N GLN A 59 -10.52 0.10 18.10
CA GLN A 59 -10.45 1.56 18.20
C GLN A 59 -10.73 2.30 16.87
N PHE A 60 -11.69 1.82 16.06
CA PHE A 60 -11.91 2.31 14.70
C PHE A 60 -13.39 2.39 14.33
N LEU A 61 -13.78 3.53 13.76
CA LEU A 61 -14.98 3.65 12.94
C LEU A 61 -14.84 2.71 11.74
N SER A 62 -15.91 2.07 11.27
CA SER A 62 -15.88 1.04 10.22
C SER A 62 -14.98 1.38 9.01
N ASN A 63 -14.99 2.64 8.56
CA ASN A 63 -14.18 3.12 7.43
C ASN A 63 -12.65 3.13 7.71
N SER A 64 -12.21 3.25 8.97
CA SER A 64 -10.79 3.21 9.31
C SER A 64 -10.26 1.81 9.53
N LYS A 65 -11.12 0.82 9.80
CA LYS A 65 -10.73 -0.59 9.84
C LYS A 65 -10.25 -1.09 8.48
N ASP A 66 -11.02 -0.84 7.42
CA ASP A 66 -10.66 -1.23 6.05
C ASP A 66 -9.36 -0.52 5.58
N LEU A 67 -9.19 0.75 5.94
CA LEU A 67 -7.97 1.51 5.66
C LEU A 67 -6.73 0.89 6.34
N LEU A 68 -6.90 0.39 7.56
CA LEU A 68 -5.81 -0.23 8.33
C LEU A 68 -5.53 -1.65 7.88
N GLU A 69 -6.55 -2.43 7.53
CA GLU A 69 -6.35 -3.74 6.89
C GLU A 69 -5.61 -3.58 5.56
N GLY A 70 -5.94 -2.56 4.77
CA GLY A 70 -5.21 -2.20 3.55
C GLY A 70 -3.75 -1.81 3.81
N LYS A 71 -3.48 -0.96 4.83
CA LYS A 71 -2.11 -0.60 5.23
C LYS A 71 -1.32 -1.80 5.79
N LEU A 72 -1.99 -2.68 6.52
CA LEU A 72 -1.40 -3.91 7.06
C LEU A 72 -1.00 -4.86 5.92
N GLY A 73 -1.83 -4.96 4.89
CA GLY A 73 -1.54 -5.75 3.69
C GLY A 73 -0.24 -5.29 3.02
N LYS A 74 -0.15 -3.99 2.71
CA LYS A 74 1.04 -3.40 2.08
C LYS A 74 2.32 -3.60 2.90
N LEU A 75 2.26 -3.35 4.21
CA LEU A 75 3.42 -3.53 5.09
C LEU A 75 3.86 -5.00 5.20
N LYS A 76 2.93 -5.95 5.13
CA LYS A 76 3.28 -7.38 5.09
C LYS A 76 3.95 -7.78 3.78
N GLU A 77 3.46 -7.28 2.65
CA GLU A 77 4.06 -7.51 1.34
C GLU A 77 5.49 -6.96 1.28
N GLU A 78 5.69 -5.74 1.77
CA GLU A 78 7.03 -5.11 1.86
C GLU A 78 7.97 -5.87 2.81
N LEU A 79 7.47 -6.31 3.98
CA LEU A 79 8.26 -7.05 4.96
C LEU A 79 8.58 -8.47 4.47
N GLN A 80 7.73 -9.07 3.65
CA GLN A 80 8.01 -10.35 3.00
C GLN A 80 9.06 -10.19 1.89
N ALA A 81 8.95 -9.13 1.08
CA ALA A 81 9.96 -8.78 0.08
C ALA A 81 11.34 -8.50 0.69
N ALA A 82 11.40 -8.00 1.93
CA ALA A 82 12.65 -7.76 2.66
C ALA A 82 13.27 -9.02 3.30
N LYS A 83 12.52 -10.13 3.43
CA LYS A 83 13.03 -11.40 3.97
C LYS A 83 13.57 -12.34 2.90
N GLU A 84 13.16 -12.15 1.65
CA GLU A 84 13.76 -12.84 0.52
C GLU A 84 15.13 -12.21 0.24
N PRO A 85 16.23 -12.98 0.11
CA PRO A 85 17.52 -12.41 -0.24
C PRO A 85 17.36 -11.57 -1.51
N PRO A 86 18.04 -10.42 -1.64
CA PRO A 86 17.81 -9.48 -2.72
C PRO A 86 18.12 -10.16 -4.06
N ASN A 87 17.08 -10.73 -4.67
CA ASN A 87 17.17 -11.29 -6.00
C ASN A 87 17.23 -10.08 -6.94
N PRO A 88 18.33 -9.86 -7.68
CA PRO A 88 18.48 -8.69 -8.55
C PRO A 88 17.36 -8.59 -9.60
N PHE A 89 16.70 -9.71 -9.91
CA PHE A 89 15.56 -9.75 -10.80
C PHE A 89 14.25 -9.25 -10.15
N ASN A 90 14.11 -9.23 -8.82
CA ASN A 90 12.87 -8.77 -8.18
C ASN A 90 12.53 -7.30 -8.52
N GLY A 91 13.53 -6.43 -8.67
CA GLY A 91 13.31 -5.03 -9.06
C GLY A 91 12.78 -4.84 -10.48
N VAL A 92 13.07 -5.80 -11.38
CA VAL A 92 12.57 -5.77 -12.76
C VAL A 92 11.25 -6.53 -12.86
N PHE A 93 11.09 -7.69 -12.26
CA PHE A 93 9.98 -8.60 -12.54
C PHE A 93 8.71 -8.36 -11.70
N ILE A 94 8.83 -7.87 -10.46
CA ILE A 94 7.66 -7.61 -9.59
C ILE A 94 6.69 -6.60 -10.21
N PRO A 95 7.13 -5.45 -10.78
CA PRO A 95 6.23 -4.50 -11.42
C PRO A 95 5.46 -5.10 -12.61
N TYR A 96 6.10 -5.92 -13.44
CA TYR A 96 5.41 -6.57 -14.57
C TYR A 96 4.42 -7.63 -14.09
N LYS A 97 4.75 -8.40 -13.05
CA LYS A 97 3.82 -9.35 -12.43
C LYS A 97 2.60 -8.64 -11.85
N GLN A 98 2.78 -7.49 -11.19
CA GLN A 98 1.69 -6.67 -10.69
C GLN A 98 0.82 -6.13 -11.82
N LYS A 99 1.44 -5.59 -12.88
CA LYS A 99 0.73 -5.10 -14.07
C LYS A 99 -0.12 -6.20 -14.73
N ALA A 100 0.45 -7.39 -14.93
CA ALA A 100 -0.25 -8.52 -15.54
C ALA A 100 -1.42 -9.01 -14.66
N ARG A 101 -1.27 -9.02 -13.32
CA ARG A 101 -2.38 -9.29 -12.39
C ARG A 101 -3.49 -8.26 -12.51
N GLN A 102 -3.15 -6.99 -12.64
CA GLN A 102 -4.12 -5.91 -12.82
C GLN A 102 -4.89 -6.06 -14.13
N GLU A 103 -4.24 -6.46 -15.22
CA GLU A 103 -4.88 -6.73 -16.50
C GLU A 103 -5.89 -7.89 -16.43
N VAL A 104 -5.54 -8.98 -15.73
CA VAL A 104 -6.46 -10.10 -15.44
C VAL A 104 -7.68 -9.61 -14.63
N GLN A 105 -7.45 -8.81 -13.59
CA GLN A 105 -8.54 -8.27 -12.76
C GLN A 105 -9.45 -7.33 -13.56
N ASN A 106 -8.89 -6.47 -14.39
CA ASN A 106 -9.64 -5.57 -15.26
C ASN A 106 -10.50 -6.34 -16.26
N ALA A 107 -9.95 -7.38 -16.89
CA ALA A 107 -10.70 -8.25 -17.80
C ALA A 107 -11.86 -8.95 -17.09
N LYS A 108 -11.64 -9.43 -15.86
CA LYS A 108 -12.69 -10.03 -15.03
C LYS A 108 -13.78 -9.01 -14.65
N ALA A 109 -13.39 -7.80 -14.26
CA ALA A 109 -14.33 -6.74 -13.90
C ALA A 109 -15.22 -6.33 -15.09
N LYS A 110 -14.65 -6.19 -16.29
CA LYS A 110 -15.40 -5.93 -17.53
C LYS A 110 -16.41 -7.03 -17.82
N LEU A 111 -15.99 -8.29 -17.72
CA LEU A 111 -16.86 -9.44 -17.93
C LEU A 111 -18.04 -9.46 -16.95
N ASP A 112 -17.79 -9.22 -15.66
CA ASP A 112 -18.84 -9.19 -14.65
C ASP A 112 -19.79 -8.00 -14.83
N PHE A 113 -19.27 -6.86 -15.29
CA PHE A 113 -20.08 -5.69 -15.64
C PHE A 113 -21.04 -5.98 -16.80
N VAL A 114 -20.54 -6.54 -17.91
CA VAL A 114 -21.37 -6.91 -19.08
C VAL A 114 -22.44 -7.94 -18.68
N LYS A 115 -22.12 -8.93 -17.82
CA LYS A 115 -23.12 -9.87 -17.30
C LYS A 115 -24.22 -9.19 -16.49
N LYS A 116 -23.85 -8.22 -15.63
CA LYS A 116 -24.83 -7.46 -14.84
C LYS A 116 -25.75 -6.66 -15.76
N LEU A 117 -25.19 -5.96 -16.76
CA LEU A 117 -25.94 -5.20 -17.76
C LEU A 117 -26.91 -6.07 -18.55
N LEU A 118 -26.44 -7.23 -19.01
CA LEU A 118 -27.29 -8.18 -19.74
C LEU A 118 -28.47 -8.65 -18.86
N ASN A 119 -28.21 -8.97 -17.59
CA ASN A 119 -29.24 -9.40 -16.66
C ASN A 119 -30.26 -8.30 -16.34
N THR A 120 -29.81 -7.05 -16.20
CA THR A 120 -30.73 -5.91 -16.00
C THR A 120 -31.58 -5.67 -17.25
N ALA A 121 -30.98 -5.69 -18.45
CA ALA A 121 -31.72 -5.52 -19.70
C ALA A 121 -32.78 -6.62 -19.90
N ILE A 122 -32.45 -7.88 -19.59
CA ILE A 122 -33.41 -9.00 -19.65
C ILE A 122 -34.54 -8.80 -18.63
N LYS A 123 -34.24 -8.39 -17.40
CA LYS A 123 -35.25 -8.15 -16.36
C LYS A 123 -36.19 -7.02 -16.76
N GLU A 124 -35.67 -5.92 -17.30
CA GLU A 124 -36.46 -4.79 -17.77
C GLU A 124 -37.35 -5.16 -18.96
N ARG A 125 -36.84 -5.92 -19.93
CA ARG A 125 -37.64 -6.43 -21.05
C ARG A 125 -38.77 -7.35 -20.59
N LYS A 126 -38.51 -8.24 -19.62
CA LYS A 126 -39.55 -9.10 -19.02
C LYS A 126 -40.62 -8.28 -18.29
N LYS A 127 -40.21 -7.24 -17.55
CA LYS A 127 -41.11 -6.36 -16.80
C LYS A 127 -42.03 -5.55 -17.73
N THR A 128 -41.49 -5.04 -18.83
CA THR A 128 -42.22 -4.13 -19.73
C THR A 128 -43.19 -4.85 -20.68
N LYS A 129 -43.16 -6.19 -20.79
CA LYS A 129 -43.90 -6.98 -21.81
C LYS A 129 -43.76 -6.40 -23.23
N ALA A 130 -42.77 -5.54 -23.45
CA ALA A 130 -42.65 -4.76 -24.66
C ALA A 130 -42.06 -5.66 -25.74
N LYS A 131 -42.84 -5.93 -26.79
CA LYS A 131 -42.34 -6.53 -28.04
C LYS A 131 -41.54 -5.50 -28.86
N ASN A 132 -40.75 -4.66 -28.20
CA ASN A 132 -39.99 -3.61 -28.86
C ASN A 132 -38.67 -4.21 -29.38
N ASN A 133 -38.51 -4.25 -30.71
CA ASN A 133 -37.33 -4.80 -31.39
C ASN A 133 -36.02 -4.13 -30.96
N GLN A 134 -36.07 -2.87 -30.53
CA GLN A 134 -34.91 -2.14 -30.01
C GLN A 134 -34.30 -2.81 -28.76
N SER A 135 -35.15 -3.22 -27.81
CA SER A 135 -34.70 -3.94 -26.60
C SER A 135 -34.13 -5.33 -26.91
N ALA A 136 -34.60 -5.96 -27.99
CA ALA A 136 -34.11 -7.26 -28.43
C ALA A 136 -32.72 -7.14 -29.06
N SER A 137 -32.49 -6.09 -29.87
CA SER A 137 -31.19 -5.76 -30.45
C SER A 137 -30.14 -5.54 -29.36
N ILE A 138 -30.44 -4.70 -28.37
CA ILE A 138 -29.49 -4.41 -27.27
C ILE A 138 -29.10 -5.69 -26.52
N ILE A 139 -30.03 -6.60 -26.29
CA ILE A 139 -29.74 -7.89 -25.64
C ILE A 139 -28.83 -8.76 -26.53
N GLN A 140 -29.03 -8.75 -27.85
CA GLN A 140 -28.15 -9.47 -28.79
C GLN A 140 -26.75 -8.85 -28.84
N ASP A 141 -26.65 -7.53 -28.85
CA ASP A 141 -25.38 -6.79 -28.83
C ASP A 141 -24.61 -7.09 -27.54
N LEU A 142 -25.28 -7.03 -26.38
CA LEU A 142 -24.68 -7.39 -25.08
C LEU A 142 -24.27 -8.88 -24.99
N GLN A 143 -24.98 -9.77 -25.68
CA GLN A 143 -24.58 -11.19 -25.77
C GLN A 143 -23.33 -11.38 -26.64
N ALA A 144 -23.21 -10.62 -27.74
CA ALA A 144 -22.03 -10.63 -28.60
C ALA A 144 -20.81 -10.06 -27.85
N GLU A 145 -20.96 -8.93 -27.17
CA GLU A 145 -19.92 -8.35 -26.31
C GLU A 145 -19.51 -9.32 -25.20
N LEU A 146 -20.45 -10.01 -24.55
CA LEU A 146 -20.15 -11.00 -23.51
C LEU A 146 -19.32 -12.17 -24.06
N LYS A 147 -19.60 -12.63 -25.29
CA LYS A 147 -18.82 -13.69 -25.94
C LYS A 147 -17.38 -13.21 -26.21
N GLN A 148 -17.24 -12.00 -26.74
CA GLN A 148 -15.95 -11.40 -27.03
C GLN A 148 -15.11 -11.17 -25.76
N GLU A 149 -15.70 -10.65 -24.68
CA GLU A 149 -15.00 -10.40 -23.41
C GLU A 149 -14.63 -11.72 -22.69
N LYS A 150 -15.40 -12.80 -22.87
CA LYS A 150 -15.01 -14.15 -22.40
C LYS A 150 -13.73 -14.64 -23.10
N GLU A 151 -13.65 -14.48 -24.41
CA GLU A 151 -12.47 -14.89 -25.19
C GLU A 151 -11.24 -14.07 -24.81
N LYS A 152 -11.39 -12.74 -24.67
CA LYS A 152 -10.34 -11.85 -24.16
C LYS A 152 -9.88 -12.25 -22.76
N SER A 153 -10.81 -12.47 -21.82
CA SER A 153 -10.48 -12.88 -20.44
C SER A 153 -9.75 -14.22 -20.40
N LYS A 154 -10.14 -15.19 -21.24
CA LYS A 154 -9.45 -16.49 -21.37
C LYS A 154 -8.02 -16.30 -21.90
N ALA A 155 -7.84 -15.47 -22.92
CA ALA A 155 -6.52 -15.19 -23.49
C ALA A 155 -5.58 -14.51 -22.48
N VAL A 156 -6.08 -13.49 -21.76
CA VAL A 156 -5.31 -12.78 -20.73
C VAL A 156 -4.92 -13.72 -19.57
N ASN A 157 -5.83 -14.58 -19.11
CA ASN A 157 -5.53 -15.57 -18.08
C ASN A 157 -4.48 -16.61 -18.54
N ALA A 158 -4.58 -17.07 -19.78
CA ALA A 158 -3.61 -18.01 -20.35
C ALA A 158 -2.23 -17.37 -20.53
N ALA A 159 -2.17 -16.11 -20.98
CA ALA A 159 -0.92 -15.36 -21.07
C ALA A 159 -0.28 -15.16 -19.69
N PHE A 160 -1.08 -14.83 -18.68
CA PHE A 160 -0.61 -14.71 -17.29
C PHE A 160 -0.07 -16.02 -16.73
N ALA A 161 -0.76 -17.15 -16.96
CA ALA A 161 -0.28 -18.46 -16.50
C ALA A 161 1.05 -18.86 -17.16
N LYS A 162 1.22 -18.59 -18.47
CA LYS A 162 2.50 -18.79 -19.17
C LYS A 162 3.61 -17.91 -18.60
N PHE A 163 3.28 -16.65 -18.29
CA PHE A 163 4.21 -15.71 -17.64
C PHE A 163 4.61 -16.18 -16.23
N GLU A 164 3.66 -16.61 -15.40
CA GLU A 164 3.96 -17.12 -14.06
C GLU A 164 4.82 -18.40 -14.10
N ALA A 165 4.54 -19.32 -15.03
CA ALA A 165 5.35 -20.53 -15.21
C ALA A 165 6.79 -20.20 -15.63
N ALA A 166 6.96 -19.28 -16.59
CA ALA A 166 8.28 -18.80 -17.01
C ALA A 166 9.02 -18.11 -15.85
N PHE A 167 8.31 -17.33 -15.04
CA PHE A 167 8.88 -16.66 -13.87
C PHE A 167 9.38 -17.65 -12.81
N THR A 168 8.57 -18.65 -12.45
CA THR A 168 8.98 -19.68 -11.48
C THR A 168 10.19 -20.48 -11.99
N SER A 169 10.28 -20.72 -13.31
CA SER A 169 11.44 -21.38 -13.91
C SER A 169 12.74 -20.54 -13.86
N ILE A 170 12.66 -19.21 -13.80
CA ILE A 170 13.83 -18.32 -13.70
C ILE A 170 14.28 -18.15 -12.24
N GLN A 171 13.36 -18.27 -11.28
CA GLN A 171 13.68 -18.22 -9.85
C GLN A 171 14.22 -19.54 -9.27
N GLY A 172 13.92 -20.67 -9.93
CA GLY A 172 14.32 -22.02 -9.51
C GLY A 172 15.75 -22.38 -9.87
#